data_AF-A0A485L989-F1
#
_entry.id   AF-A0A485L989-F1
#
_cell.length_a   1.000
_cell.length_b   1.000
_cell.length_c   1.000
_cell.angle_alpha   90.00
_cell.angle_beta   90.00
_cell.angle_gamma   90.00
#
_symmetry.space_group_name_H-M   'P 1'
#
loop_
_entity.id
_entity.type
_entity.pdbx_description
1 polymer ?
#
loop_
_entity_poly.entity_id
_entity_poly.type
_entity_poly.pdbx_seq_one_letter_code
_entity_poly.pdbx_strand_id
1 'polypeptide(L)'
;MFLLDWFYGILGALGRSRRISLAPQQASNMQLIMSFLGLHRKNAKILFLGLDNAGKTTLLHMLKDDRVAVHEPTLHPNSEELIIGKLRLRTFDLGGHETARKLWRDYFATVDGVVFLVDALDRDRFPESKRELDTLLGCDELANVPFLVLGNKIDIPRAASEDELRAALGLYETYGKEARADRDANIRPIELYMCSVVRRMGYADGFRWMANFL
;
A
#
# COMPACT_ATOMS: atom_id res chain seq x y z
N MET A 1 29.67 -40.50 17.93
CA MET A 1 28.36 -39.83 18.06
C MET A 1 28.48 -38.41 17.54
N PHE A 2 28.61 -38.28 16.22
CA PHE A 2 28.45 -37.09 15.37
C PHE A 2 28.57 -37.62 13.93
N LEU A 3 27.76 -37.08 13.01
CA LEU A 3 27.55 -37.46 11.59
C LEU A 3 26.38 -38.42 11.33
N LEU A 4 25.15 -37.88 11.28
CA LEU A 4 24.05 -38.43 10.46
C LEU A 4 22.81 -37.51 10.30
N ASP A 5 22.94 -36.18 10.33
CA ASP A 5 21.80 -35.25 10.13
C ASP A 5 21.97 -34.29 8.94
N TRP A 6 22.63 -34.73 7.86
CA TRP A 6 22.89 -33.88 6.68
C TRP A 6 22.33 -34.43 5.36
N PHE A 7 21.21 -35.17 5.38
CA PHE A 7 20.64 -35.74 4.15
C PHE A 7 19.11 -35.66 3.95
N TYR A 8 18.36 -34.90 4.75
CA TYR A 8 16.89 -34.76 4.58
C TYR A 8 16.35 -33.33 4.44
N GLY A 9 17.09 -32.44 3.76
CA GLY A 9 16.71 -31.02 3.63
C GLY A 9 16.43 -30.46 2.23
N ILE A 10 16.46 -31.27 1.15
CA ILE A 10 16.48 -30.74 -0.24
C ILE A 10 15.19 -31.02 -1.06
N LEU A 11 14.07 -31.41 -0.45
CA LEU A 11 12.77 -31.38 -1.15
C LEU A 11 11.68 -30.76 -0.28
N GLY A 12 11.43 -29.46 -0.48
CA GLY A 12 10.33 -28.76 0.18
C GLY A 12 10.29 -27.24 -0.04
N ALA A 13 10.86 -26.73 -1.14
CA ALA A 13 10.75 -25.33 -1.52
C ALA A 13 9.52 -25.10 -2.41
N LEU A 14 8.33 -25.14 -1.84
CA LEU A 14 7.08 -24.68 -2.47
C LEU A 14 6.21 -24.01 -1.40
N GLY A 15 6.12 -22.67 -1.50
CA GLY A 15 5.09 -21.80 -0.93
C GLY A 15 4.52 -22.12 0.46
N ARG A 16 5.17 -21.65 1.53
CA ARG A 16 4.50 -21.46 2.84
C ARG A 16 4.22 -19.98 3.06
N SER A 17 2.99 -19.54 2.74
CA SER A 17 2.44 -18.33 3.35
C SER A 17 2.31 -18.58 4.85
N ARG A 18 3.12 -17.90 5.68
CA ARG A 18 3.00 -17.98 7.14
C ARG A 18 1.76 -17.20 7.55
N ARG A 19 0.65 -17.91 7.84
CA ARG A 19 -0.44 -17.34 8.63
C ARG A 19 0.05 -17.12 10.05
N ILE A 20 0.26 -15.86 10.43
CA ILE A 20 0.57 -15.46 11.80
C ILE A 20 -0.76 -15.21 12.52
N SER A 21 -1.07 -15.98 13.56
CA SER A 21 -2.17 -15.67 14.48
C SER A 21 -1.70 -14.64 15.50
N LEU A 22 -2.40 -13.50 15.58
CA LEU A 22 -2.07 -12.39 16.47
C LEU A 22 -2.49 -12.67 17.92
N ALA A 23 -1.74 -12.13 18.89
CA ALA A 23 -2.12 -12.23 20.30
C ALA A 23 -3.41 -11.42 20.58
N PRO A 24 -4.24 -11.79 21.58
CA PRO A 24 -5.54 -11.15 21.83
C PRO A 24 -5.48 -9.63 22.03
N GLN A 25 -4.47 -9.12 22.72
CA GLN A 25 -4.27 -7.68 22.96
C GLN A 25 -3.85 -6.92 21.69
N GLN A 26 -3.14 -7.58 20.77
CA GLN A 26 -2.80 -7.02 19.47
C GLN A 26 -4.02 -7.00 18.55
N ALA A 27 -4.89 -8.01 18.66
CA ALA A 27 -6.14 -8.06 17.91
C ALA A 27 -7.11 -6.93 18.30
N SER A 28 -7.20 -6.54 19.58
CA SER A 28 -8.04 -5.42 20.02
C SER A 28 -7.53 -4.05 19.56
N ASN A 29 -6.22 -3.80 19.65
CA ASN A 29 -5.61 -2.56 19.14
C ASN A 29 -5.78 -2.43 17.63
N MET A 30 -5.63 -3.54 16.91
CA MET A 30 -5.80 -3.55 15.47
C MET A 30 -7.26 -3.26 15.06
N GLN A 31 -8.26 -3.78 15.78
CA GLN A 31 -9.67 -3.43 15.54
C GLN A 31 -9.96 -1.92 15.74
N LEU A 32 -9.30 -1.28 16.70
CA LEU A 32 -9.40 0.16 16.91
C LEU A 32 -8.81 0.94 15.74
N ILE A 33 -7.63 0.54 15.24
CA ILE A 33 -7.01 1.13 14.05
C ILE A 33 -7.94 0.99 12.84
N MET A 34 -8.50 -0.21 12.60
CA MET A 34 -9.40 -0.41 11.46
C MET A 34 -10.66 0.45 11.55
N SER A 35 -11.18 0.65 12.77
CA SER A 35 -12.31 1.54 13.02
C SER A 35 -11.94 2.99 12.75
N PHE A 36 -10.77 3.43 13.21
CA PHE A 36 -10.24 4.77 12.97
C PHE A 36 -10.00 5.06 11.47
N LEU A 37 -9.63 4.06 10.70
CA LEU A 37 -9.43 4.15 9.24
C LEU A 37 -10.73 4.03 8.43
N GLY A 38 -11.88 3.77 9.08
CA GLY A 38 -13.16 3.55 8.39
C GLY A 38 -13.28 2.20 7.68
N LEU A 39 -12.29 1.30 7.86
CA LEU A 39 -12.23 -0.02 7.22
C LEU A 39 -12.86 -1.12 8.07
N HIS A 40 -13.34 -0.79 9.28
CA HIS A 40 -13.99 -1.75 10.16
C HIS A 40 -15.25 -2.34 9.51
N ARG A 41 -15.36 -3.68 9.53
CA ARG A 41 -16.42 -4.49 8.87
C ARG A 41 -16.47 -4.43 7.34
N LYS A 42 -15.54 -3.73 6.67
CA LYS A 42 -15.40 -3.82 5.21
C LYS A 42 -14.84 -5.19 4.81
N ASN A 43 -15.24 -5.68 3.65
CA ASN A 43 -14.70 -6.88 3.03
C ASN A 43 -14.01 -6.46 1.74
N ALA A 44 -12.73 -6.10 1.85
CA ALA A 44 -11.96 -5.56 0.74
C ALA A 44 -10.55 -6.14 0.69
N LYS A 45 -10.02 -6.27 -0.52
CA LYS A 45 -8.63 -6.56 -0.83
C LYS A 45 -7.95 -5.29 -1.32
N ILE A 46 -7.03 -4.75 -0.53
CA ILE A 46 -6.32 -3.52 -0.85
C ILE A 46 -4.87 -3.84 -1.17
N LEU A 47 -4.37 -3.34 -2.31
CA LEU A 47 -2.97 -3.47 -2.69
C LEU A 47 -2.19 -2.20 -2.38
N PHE A 48 -1.03 -2.31 -1.72
CA PHE A 48 -0.10 -1.20 -1.58
C PHE A 48 1.01 -1.33 -2.63
N LEU A 49 1.08 -0.34 -3.51
CA LEU A 49 1.98 -0.26 -4.66
C LEU A 49 2.79 1.04 -4.60
N GLY A 50 3.76 1.18 -5.50
CA GLY A 50 4.68 2.31 -5.56
C GLY A 50 6.13 1.88 -5.58
N LEU A 51 7.02 2.82 -5.88
CA LEU A 51 8.46 2.55 -5.97
C LEU A 51 9.02 2.03 -4.66
N ASP A 52 10.18 1.40 -4.73
CA ASP A 52 10.96 1.06 -3.55
C ASP A 52 11.29 2.29 -2.71
N ASN A 53 11.48 2.07 -1.41
CA ASN A 53 11.70 3.12 -0.41
C ASN A 53 10.51 4.09 -0.20
N ALA A 54 9.38 3.97 -0.92
CA ALA A 54 8.20 4.83 -0.71
C ALA A 54 7.52 4.66 0.67
N GLY A 55 7.80 3.57 1.39
CA GLY A 55 7.28 3.31 2.74
C GLY A 55 6.11 2.32 2.83
N LYS A 56 5.91 1.49 1.80
CA LYS A 56 4.82 0.50 1.70
C LYS A 56 4.84 -0.51 2.86
N THR A 57 5.99 -1.13 3.08
CA THR A 57 6.24 -2.11 4.16
C THR A 57 6.09 -1.44 5.53
N THR A 58 6.64 -0.23 5.70
CA THR A 58 6.46 0.56 6.93
C THR A 58 4.99 0.84 7.24
N LEU A 59 4.19 1.19 6.22
CA LEU A 59 2.75 1.39 6.41
C LEU A 59 2.05 0.09 6.79
N LEU A 60 2.35 -1.04 6.13
CA LEU A 60 1.77 -2.34 6.49
C LEU A 60 2.06 -2.70 7.95
N HIS A 61 3.31 -2.57 8.40
CA HIS A 61 3.71 -2.85 9.77
C HIS A 61 3.09 -1.87 10.77
N MET A 62 2.95 -0.60 10.40
CA MET A 62 2.23 0.38 11.21
C MET A 62 0.79 -0.09 11.45
N LEU A 63 0.10 -0.58 10.42
CA LEU A 63 -1.27 -1.08 10.53
C LEU A 63 -1.36 -2.40 11.30
N LYS A 64 -0.32 -3.24 11.23
CA LYS A 64 -0.26 -4.56 11.87
C LYS A 64 0.01 -4.49 13.37
N ASP A 65 1.07 -3.77 13.73
CA ASP A 65 1.68 -3.87 15.06
C ASP A 65 1.52 -2.58 15.89
N ASP A 66 0.92 -1.54 15.32
CA ASP A 66 0.86 -0.19 15.89
C ASP A 66 2.24 0.30 16.34
N ARG A 67 3.29 -0.03 15.57
CA ARG A 67 4.69 0.30 15.86
C ARG A 67 5.38 0.83 14.61
N VAL A 68 6.18 1.87 14.79
CA VAL A 68 7.13 2.30 13.75
C VAL A 68 8.31 1.34 13.82
N ALA A 69 8.46 0.48 12.83
CA ALA A 69 9.69 -0.27 12.61
C ALA A 69 10.40 0.33 11.39
N VAL A 70 11.69 0.65 11.57
CA VAL A 70 12.57 0.99 10.44
C VAL A 70 12.98 -0.33 9.82
N HIS A 71 12.50 -0.59 8.61
CA HIS A 71 12.86 -1.78 7.86
C HIS A 71 14.01 -1.45 6.91
N GLU A 72 15.00 -2.34 6.82
CA GLU A 72 16.02 -2.25 5.78
C GLU A 72 15.33 -2.31 4.40
N PRO A 73 15.86 -1.61 3.38
CA PRO A 73 15.34 -1.69 2.03
C PRO A 73 15.21 -3.14 1.56
N THR A 74 14.04 -3.50 1.08
CA THR A 74 13.74 -4.85 0.62
C THR A 74 14.57 -5.19 -0.63
N LEU A 75 15.63 -6.00 -0.45
CA LEU A 75 16.59 -6.39 -1.50
C LEU A 75 16.00 -7.31 -2.59
N HIS A 76 14.90 -8.02 -2.31
CA HIS A 76 14.28 -8.98 -3.22
C HIS A 76 12.77 -8.78 -3.27
N PRO A 77 12.09 -8.98 -4.42
CA PRO A 77 10.64 -8.92 -4.53
C PRO A 77 9.94 -9.68 -3.39
N ASN A 78 9.30 -8.96 -2.48
CA ASN A 78 8.60 -9.53 -1.34
C ASN A 78 7.13 -9.10 -1.40
N SER A 79 6.23 -10.03 -1.09
CA SER A 79 4.83 -9.72 -0.89
C SER A 79 4.41 -10.11 0.51
N GLU A 80 3.92 -9.14 1.27
CA GLU A 80 3.42 -9.37 2.62
C GLU A 80 1.91 -9.15 2.65
N GLU A 81 1.20 -10.03 3.36
CA GLU A 81 -0.26 -9.98 3.49
C GLU A 81 -0.64 -9.88 4.97
N LEU A 82 -1.50 -8.91 5.28
CA LEU A 82 -2.13 -8.70 6.57
C LEU A 82 -3.63 -8.97 6.44
N ILE A 83 -4.14 -9.94 7.21
CA ILE A 83 -5.55 -10.30 7.23
C ILE A 83 -6.17 -9.87 8.55
N ILE A 84 -7.17 -8.98 8.50
CA ILE A 84 -7.88 -8.46 9.66
C ILE A 84 -9.38 -8.70 9.50
N GLY A 85 -9.88 -9.77 10.11
CA GLY A 85 -11.26 -10.20 9.90
C GLY A 85 -11.50 -10.56 8.43
N LYS A 86 -12.35 -9.79 7.74
CA LYS A 86 -12.63 -9.94 6.29
C LYS A 86 -11.75 -9.05 5.40
N LEU A 87 -11.03 -8.10 5.97
CA LEU A 87 -10.13 -7.24 5.21
C LEU A 87 -8.81 -7.95 4.92
N ARG A 88 -8.33 -7.84 3.69
CA ARG A 88 -7.01 -8.29 3.28
C ARG A 88 -6.22 -7.11 2.75
N LEU A 89 -5.10 -6.80 3.39
CA LEU A 89 -4.16 -5.79 2.95
C LEU A 89 -2.93 -6.51 2.44
N ARG A 90 -2.49 -6.20 1.22
CA ARG A 90 -1.31 -6.83 0.66
C ARG A 90 -0.37 -5.80 0.08
N THR A 91 0.90 -5.88 0.45
CA THR A 91 1.93 -5.01 -0.12
C THR A 91 2.78 -5.78 -1.08
N PHE A 92 3.19 -5.10 -2.15
CA PHE A 92 4.25 -5.59 -3.02
C PHE A 92 5.42 -4.65 -2.85
N ASP A 93 6.46 -5.10 -2.14
CA ASP A 93 7.70 -4.35 -2.05
C ASP A 93 8.68 -4.90 -3.09
N LEU A 94 8.79 -4.13 -4.16
CA LEU A 94 9.57 -4.49 -5.32
C LEU A 94 10.69 -3.47 -5.43
N GLY A 95 11.79 -3.73 -4.72
CA GLY A 95 13.06 -3.01 -4.87
C GLY A 95 13.42 -2.83 -6.35
N GLY A 96 13.27 -1.65 -6.94
CA GLY A 96 13.85 -1.17 -8.21
C GLY A 96 13.76 -2.03 -9.49
N HIS A 97 13.23 -3.25 -9.44
CA HIS A 97 13.33 -4.23 -10.51
C HIS A 97 12.01 -4.31 -11.28
N GLU A 98 12.02 -3.78 -12.51
CA GLU A 98 10.93 -3.87 -13.49
C GLU A 98 10.34 -5.29 -13.62
N THR A 99 11.17 -6.32 -13.46
CA THR A 99 10.77 -7.74 -13.52
C THR A 99 9.70 -8.08 -12.49
N ALA A 100 9.76 -7.50 -11.30
CA ALA A 100 8.83 -7.82 -10.24
C ALA A 100 7.47 -7.15 -10.46
N ARG A 101 7.43 -6.03 -11.20
CA ARG A 101 6.19 -5.30 -11.52
C ARG A 101 5.25 -6.15 -12.38
N LYS A 102 5.78 -7.11 -13.13
CA LYS A 102 4.99 -8.12 -13.86
C LYS A 102 4.09 -8.95 -12.94
N LEU A 103 4.51 -9.20 -11.69
CA LEU A 103 3.72 -9.96 -10.72
C LEU A 103 2.50 -9.17 -10.22
N TRP A 104 2.45 -7.84 -10.35
CA TRP A 104 1.28 -7.06 -9.90
C TRP A 104 0.01 -7.52 -10.62
N ARG A 105 0.12 -7.81 -11.92
CA ARG A 105 -1.01 -8.22 -12.77
C ARG A 105 -1.70 -9.49 -12.27
N ASP A 106 -0.93 -10.43 -11.68
CA ASP A 106 -1.47 -11.67 -11.14
C ASP A 106 -2.47 -11.44 -9.99
N TYR A 107 -2.47 -10.25 -9.40
CA TYR A 107 -3.33 -9.90 -8.26
C TYR A 107 -4.50 -8.99 -8.60
N PHE A 108 -4.49 -8.30 -9.76
CA PHE A 108 -5.47 -7.25 -10.11
C PHE A 108 -6.91 -7.74 -10.16
N ALA A 109 -7.14 -8.97 -10.63
CA ALA A 109 -8.48 -9.51 -10.88
C ALA A 109 -9.40 -9.58 -9.65
N THR A 110 -8.89 -9.35 -8.44
CA THR A 110 -9.70 -9.40 -7.21
C THR A 110 -9.46 -8.23 -6.25
N VAL A 111 -8.88 -7.12 -6.74
CA VAL A 111 -8.54 -5.96 -5.91
C VAL A 111 -9.74 -5.03 -5.81
N ASP A 112 -10.06 -4.63 -4.59
CA ASP A 112 -11.15 -3.68 -4.31
C ASP A 112 -10.61 -2.24 -4.15
N GLY A 113 -9.30 -2.06 -3.89
CA GLY A 113 -8.67 -0.73 -3.84
C GLY A 113 -7.15 -0.75 -3.98
N VAL A 114 -6.56 0.32 -4.50
CA VAL A 114 -5.11 0.50 -4.62
C VAL A 114 -4.64 1.69 -3.79
N VAL A 115 -3.67 1.48 -2.91
CA VAL A 115 -2.92 2.55 -2.26
C VAL A 115 -1.56 2.67 -2.94
N PHE A 116 -1.32 3.77 -3.63
CA PHE A 116 -0.06 4.04 -4.32
C PHE A 116 0.79 5.02 -3.52
N LEU A 117 1.91 4.55 -2.97
CA LEU A 117 2.79 5.37 -2.14
C LEU A 117 3.89 6.00 -2.99
N VAL A 118 4.15 7.29 -2.72
CA VAL A 118 5.22 8.06 -3.35
C VAL A 118 6.10 8.66 -2.25
N ASP A 119 7.42 8.53 -2.40
CA ASP A 119 8.37 9.20 -1.51
C ASP A 119 8.43 10.69 -1.87
N ALA A 120 7.77 11.56 -1.09
CA ALA A 120 7.74 12.99 -1.40
C ALA A 120 9.11 13.67 -1.27
N LEU A 121 10.12 13.02 -0.67
CA LEU A 121 11.47 13.56 -0.60
C LEU A 121 12.24 13.36 -1.91
N ASP A 122 11.89 12.33 -2.69
CA ASP A 122 12.68 11.80 -3.80
C ASP A 122 12.17 12.30 -5.16
N ARG A 123 12.38 13.60 -5.40
CA ARG A 123 11.93 14.30 -6.62
C ARG A 123 12.51 13.71 -7.90
N ASP A 124 13.75 13.22 -7.84
CA ASP A 124 14.44 12.65 -9.00
C ASP A 124 13.69 11.42 -9.55
N ARG A 125 12.95 10.71 -8.68
CA ARG A 125 12.14 9.55 -9.06
C ARG A 125 10.66 9.83 -9.27
N PHE A 126 10.19 11.08 -9.17
CA PHE A 126 8.80 11.42 -9.53
C PHE A 126 8.42 11.01 -10.96
N PRO A 127 9.27 11.21 -12.00
CA PRO A 127 8.95 10.74 -13.34
C PRO A 127 8.79 9.22 -13.43
N GLU A 128 9.60 8.46 -12.69
CA GLU A 128 9.45 7.00 -12.61
C GLU A 128 8.14 6.61 -11.91
N SER A 129 7.84 7.25 -10.77
CA SER A 129 6.62 7.02 -10.02
C SER A 129 5.37 7.33 -10.84
N LYS A 130 5.40 8.43 -11.63
CA LYS A 130 4.34 8.79 -12.57
C LYS A 130 4.13 7.71 -13.63
N ARG A 131 5.21 7.22 -14.27
CA ARG A 131 5.10 6.16 -15.30
C ARG A 131 4.44 4.90 -14.75
N GLU A 132 4.77 4.53 -13.52
CA GLU A 132 4.16 3.37 -12.86
C GLU A 132 2.69 3.62 -12.51
N LEU A 133 2.36 4.80 -12.01
CA LEU A 133 0.97 5.17 -11.75
C LEU A 133 0.16 5.15 -13.06
N ASP A 134 0.65 5.77 -14.14
CA ASP A 134 0.00 5.77 -15.45
C ASP A 134 -0.21 4.34 -15.98
N THR A 135 0.78 3.47 -15.80
CA THR A 135 0.68 2.06 -16.20
C THR A 135 -0.44 1.34 -15.45
N LEU A 136 -0.55 1.55 -14.14
CA LEU A 136 -1.63 0.99 -13.32
C LEU A 136 -3.00 1.56 -13.72
N LEU A 137 -3.05 2.87 -13.96
CA LEU A 137 -4.28 3.56 -14.34
C LEU A 137 -4.79 3.17 -15.72
N GLY A 138 -3.92 2.69 -16.61
CA GLY A 138 -4.25 2.15 -17.93
C GLY A 138 -4.51 0.65 -17.98
N CYS A 139 -4.50 -0.06 -16.84
CA CYS A 139 -4.84 -1.48 -16.80
C CYS A 139 -6.36 -1.67 -16.73
N ASP A 140 -6.93 -2.45 -17.66
CA ASP A 140 -8.37 -2.71 -17.75
C ASP A 140 -8.92 -3.38 -16.48
N GLU A 141 -8.14 -4.25 -15.86
CA GLU A 141 -8.50 -4.93 -14.61
C GLU A 141 -8.66 -3.97 -13.42
N LEU A 142 -8.08 -2.77 -13.51
CA LEU A 142 -8.13 -1.72 -12.49
C LEU A 142 -8.99 -0.51 -12.90
N ALA A 143 -9.72 -0.61 -14.01
CA ALA A 143 -10.48 0.51 -14.59
C ALA A 143 -11.48 1.14 -13.60
N ASN A 144 -12.12 0.31 -12.76
CA ASN A 144 -13.13 0.74 -11.78
C ASN A 144 -12.63 0.71 -10.33
N VAL A 145 -11.35 0.42 -10.11
CA VAL A 145 -10.78 0.30 -8.77
C VAL A 145 -10.41 1.68 -8.25
N PRO A 146 -10.78 2.07 -7.01
CA PRO A 146 -10.37 3.34 -6.42
C PRO A 146 -8.87 3.38 -6.10
N PHE A 147 -8.23 4.53 -6.36
CA PHE A 147 -6.82 4.79 -6.10
C PHE A 147 -6.64 5.86 -5.01
N LEU A 148 -5.97 5.51 -3.92
CA LEU A 148 -5.45 6.49 -2.95
C LEU A 148 -3.96 6.68 -3.19
N VAL A 149 -3.56 7.88 -3.58
CA VAL A 149 -2.15 8.25 -3.69
C VAL A 149 -1.69 8.86 -2.38
N LEU A 150 -0.63 8.32 -1.79
CA LEU A 150 -0.04 8.81 -0.55
C LEU A 150 1.34 9.42 -0.82
N GLY A 151 1.43 10.75 -0.70
CA GLY A 151 2.72 11.47 -0.70
C GLY A 151 3.36 11.37 0.69
N ASN A 152 4.22 10.38 0.89
CA ASN A 152 4.78 10.02 2.19
C ASN A 152 6.07 10.80 2.51
N LYS A 153 6.50 10.75 3.79
CA LYS A 153 7.73 11.34 4.35
C LYS A 153 7.71 12.86 4.50
N ILE A 154 6.52 13.46 4.67
CA ILE A 154 6.39 14.91 4.88
C ILE A 154 6.96 15.42 6.21
N ASP A 155 7.38 14.53 7.09
CA ASP A 155 8.10 14.88 8.32
C ASP A 155 9.53 15.37 8.07
N ILE A 156 10.04 15.20 6.86
CA ILE A 156 11.38 15.66 6.47
C ILE A 156 11.28 17.06 5.87
N PRO A 157 12.01 18.08 6.36
CA PRO A 157 11.88 19.49 5.95
C PRO A 157 12.12 19.84 4.46
N ARG A 158 12.44 18.85 3.63
CA ARG A 158 12.62 19.00 2.17
C ARG A 158 11.62 18.19 1.35
N ALA A 159 10.62 17.56 1.97
CA ALA A 159 9.59 16.86 1.23
C ALA A 159 8.85 17.81 0.27
N ALA A 160 8.38 17.28 -0.84
CA ALA A 160 7.55 18.00 -1.80
C ALA A 160 6.23 18.44 -1.18
N SER A 161 5.75 19.59 -1.64
CA SER A 161 4.40 20.06 -1.33
C SER A 161 3.35 19.19 -2.04
N GLU A 162 2.09 19.30 -1.60
CA GLU A 162 0.99 18.62 -2.27
C GLU A 162 0.87 19.06 -3.75
N ASP A 163 0.96 20.36 -4.01
CA ASP A 163 0.82 20.94 -5.35
C ASP A 163 1.95 20.50 -6.29
N GLU A 164 3.18 20.46 -5.78
CA GLU A 164 4.34 19.98 -6.52
C GLU A 164 4.16 18.50 -6.89
N LEU A 165 3.72 17.67 -5.94
CA LEU A 165 3.52 16.24 -6.18
C LEU A 165 2.35 15.99 -7.15
N ARG A 166 1.26 16.76 -7.05
CA ARG A 166 0.15 16.73 -8.01
C ARG A 166 0.63 17.05 -9.43
N ALA A 167 1.39 18.13 -9.58
CA ALA A 167 1.94 18.51 -10.88
C ALA A 167 2.87 17.42 -11.45
N ALA A 168 3.75 16.87 -10.61
CA ALA A 168 4.71 15.86 -11.02
C ALA A 168 4.05 14.53 -11.42
N LEU A 169 2.94 14.15 -10.79
CA LEU A 169 2.19 12.92 -11.11
C LEU A 169 1.07 13.14 -12.14
N GLY A 170 0.79 14.39 -12.54
CA GLY A 170 -0.31 14.72 -13.45
C GLY A 170 -1.71 14.62 -12.80
N LEU A 171 -1.81 14.76 -11.48
CA LEU A 171 -3.04 14.63 -10.69
C LEU A 171 -3.70 16.00 -10.44
N TYR A 172 -3.95 16.74 -11.53
CA TYR A 172 -4.56 18.07 -11.47
C TYR A 172 -6.06 18.02 -11.14
N GLU A 173 -6.77 17.08 -11.75
CA GLU A 173 -8.21 16.89 -11.55
C GLU A 173 -8.47 15.51 -10.97
N THR A 174 -8.66 15.47 -9.65
CA THR A 174 -8.95 14.25 -8.89
C THR A 174 -10.43 14.16 -8.52
N TYR A 175 -10.82 13.06 -7.87
CA TYR A 175 -12.19 12.85 -7.40
C TYR A 175 -12.61 13.86 -6.32
N GLY A 176 -11.67 14.57 -5.72
CA GLY A 176 -11.92 15.49 -4.62
C GLY A 176 -11.88 14.77 -3.27
N LYS A 177 -11.38 15.49 -2.25
CA LYS A 177 -11.32 15.02 -0.86
C LYS A 177 -12.70 15.03 -0.18
N GLU A 178 -13.66 15.78 -0.71
CA GLU A 178 -15.05 15.78 -0.26
C GLU A 178 -15.85 14.69 -0.98
N ALA A 179 -16.45 13.77 -0.22
CA ALA A 179 -17.42 12.82 -0.76
C ALA A 179 -18.68 13.59 -1.18
N ARG A 180 -18.85 13.83 -2.48
CA ARG A 180 -20.09 14.39 -3.04
C ARG A 180 -20.93 13.24 -3.59
N ALA A 181 -22.17 13.13 -3.11
CA ALA A 181 -23.12 12.09 -3.50
C ALA A 181 -23.49 12.08 -4.99
N ASP A 182 -23.16 13.15 -5.73
CA ASP A 182 -23.60 13.42 -7.10
C ASP A 182 -22.49 13.35 -8.17
N ARG A 183 -21.32 12.77 -7.88
CA ARG A 183 -20.31 12.56 -8.94
C ARG A 183 -20.71 11.38 -9.81
N ASP A 184 -20.65 11.57 -11.13
CA ASP A 184 -20.91 10.56 -12.15
C ASP A 184 -20.21 9.24 -11.81
N ALA A 185 -20.99 8.14 -11.81
CA ALA A 185 -20.50 6.79 -11.55
C ALA A 185 -19.41 6.32 -12.54
N ASN A 186 -19.21 7.06 -13.64
CA ASN A 186 -18.24 6.77 -14.68
C ASN A 186 -16.83 7.33 -14.41
N ILE A 187 -16.63 8.09 -13.33
CA ILE A 187 -15.31 8.63 -12.99
C ILE A 187 -14.67 7.77 -11.90
N ARG A 188 -13.55 7.11 -12.23
CA ARG A 188 -12.77 6.34 -11.25
C ARG A 188 -12.35 7.22 -10.08
N PRO A 189 -12.63 6.82 -8.81
CA PRO A 189 -12.15 7.55 -7.65
C PRO A 189 -10.62 7.50 -7.58
N ILE A 190 -9.98 8.66 -7.64
CA ILE A 190 -8.56 8.84 -7.38
C ILE A 190 -8.34 10.11 -6.57
N GLU A 191 -7.55 10.06 -5.49
CA GLU A 191 -7.22 11.24 -4.70
C GLU A 191 -5.84 11.13 -4.04
N LEU A 192 -5.22 12.29 -3.80
CA LEU A 192 -3.89 12.41 -3.20
C LEU A 192 -3.97 12.98 -1.78
N TYR A 193 -3.31 12.31 -0.85
CA TYR A 193 -3.14 12.75 0.53
C TYR A 193 -1.65 12.76 0.90
N MET A 194 -1.19 13.86 1.47
CA MET A 194 0.15 13.95 2.04
C MET A 194 0.18 13.29 3.42
N CYS A 195 1.22 12.53 3.71
CA CYS A 195 1.32 11.78 4.95
C CYS A 195 2.75 11.62 5.48
N SER A 196 2.85 11.32 6.77
CA SER A 196 4.06 10.75 7.35
C SER A 196 3.67 9.49 8.09
N VAL A 197 4.04 8.35 7.52
CA VAL A 197 3.80 7.04 8.15
C VAL A 197 4.50 6.96 9.50
N VAL A 198 5.75 7.45 9.57
CA VAL A 198 6.56 7.41 10.80
C VAL A 198 6.02 8.33 11.91
N ARG A 199 5.36 9.44 11.55
CA ARG A 199 4.69 10.34 12.52
C ARG A 199 3.21 10.02 12.74
N ARG A 200 2.66 8.98 12.11
CA ARG A 200 1.24 8.59 12.21
C ARG A 200 0.27 9.68 11.75
N MET A 201 0.63 10.39 10.67
CA MET A 201 -0.08 11.59 10.21
C MET A 201 -0.56 11.44 8.76
N GLY A 202 -1.78 11.91 8.48
CA GLY A 202 -2.32 12.13 7.12
C GLY A 202 -2.88 10.90 6.41
N TYR A 203 -2.24 9.73 6.54
CA TYR A 203 -2.71 8.53 5.81
C TYR A 203 -4.10 8.05 6.27
N ALA A 204 -4.48 8.34 7.53
CA ALA A 204 -5.78 7.96 8.06
C ALA A 204 -6.94 8.66 7.36
N ASP A 205 -6.79 9.95 7.00
CA ASP A 205 -7.77 10.69 6.22
C ASP A 205 -7.94 10.07 4.82
N GLY A 206 -6.83 9.68 4.19
CA GLY A 206 -6.84 8.99 2.91
C GLY A 206 -7.56 7.64 2.94
N PHE A 207 -7.30 6.81 3.97
CA PHE A 207 -8.02 5.55 4.13
C PHE A 207 -9.51 5.74 4.40
N ARG A 208 -9.89 6.74 5.21
CA ARG A 208 -11.30 7.09 5.43
C ARG A 208 -11.98 7.53 4.15
N TRP A 209 -11.27 8.29 3.31
CA TRP A 209 -11.76 8.67 1.98
C TRP A 209 -11.96 7.43 1.09
N MET A 210 -10.97 6.53 1.00
CA MET A 210 -11.08 5.30 0.20
C MET A 210 -12.22 4.40 0.69
N ALA A 211 -12.44 4.31 2.00
CA ALA A 211 -13.45 3.44 2.60
C ALA A 211 -14.90 3.73 2.16
N ASN A 212 -15.15 4.89 1.54
CA ASN A 212 -16.46 5.19 0.94
C ASN A 212 -16.72 4.42 -0.36
N PHE A 213 -15.67 3.89 -0.99
CA PHE A 213 -15.73 3.17 -2.27
C PHE A 213 -15.48 1.66 -2.12
N LEU A 214 -15.22 1.18 -0.90
CA LEU A 214 -15.00 -0.22 -0.53
C LEU A 214 -16.22 -0.80 0.20
#